data_AF-A0A183IJZ4-F1
#
_entry.id   AF-A0A183IJZ4-F1
#
_cell.length_a   1.000
_cell.length_b   1.000
_cell.length_c   1.000
_cell.angle_alpha   90.00
_cell.angle_beta   90.00
_cell.angle_gamma   90.00
#
_symmetry.space_group_name_H-M   'P 1'
#
loop_
_entity.id
_entity.type
_entity.pdbx_description
1 polymer ?
#
loop_
_entity_poly.entity_id
_entity_poly.type
_entity_poly.pdbx_seq_one_letter_code
_entity_poly.pdbx_strand_id
1 'polypeptide(L)'
;MDVVVGTCLKMCPEKEIETRQAEHLIHPLESADYIPSHSHTGRIWRLKGDPSKMVKAYLHSGVGKSTFLAEELRPFAVVVETTDYLLKQDMIVQQFPASQWIEILERMLLFYFYASYR
;
A
#
# COMPACT_ATOMS: atom_id res chain seq x y z
N MET A 1 2.10 -16.46 22.96
CA MET A 1 1.40 -16.13 21.70
C MET A 1 2.44 -16.24 20.60
N ASP A 2 2.21 -17.07 19.60
CA ASP A 2 3.11 -17.16 18.45
C ASP A 2 3.02 -15.86 17.66
N VAL A 3 4.17 -15.21 17.47
CA VAL A 3 4.28 -13.99 16.68
C VAL A 3 4.16 -14.39 15.21
N VAL A 4 3.14 -13.92 14.51
CA VAL A 4 3.01 -14.13 13.07
C VAL A 4 4.01 -13.22 12.35
N VAL A 5 4.92 -13.81 11.60
CA VAL A 5 5.87 -13.08 10.74
C VAL A 5 5.32 -13.04 9.33
N GLY A 6 5.26 -11.84 8.75
CA GLY A 6 4.81 -11.66 7.37
C GLY A 6 5.82 -12.18 6.35
N THR A 7 5.34 -12.74 5.25
CA THR A 7 6.15 -13.31 4.16
C THR A 7 5.92 -12.62 2.81
N CYS A 8 5.04 -11.61 2.74
CA CYS A 8 4.82 -10.84 1.52
C CYS A 8 6.02 -9.93 1.22
N LEU A 9 6.83 -10.30 0.22
CA LEU A 9 8.01 -9.52 -0.21
C LEU A 9 7.68 -8.33 -1.14
N LYS A 10 6.40 -8.04 -1.34
CA LYS A 10 5.91 -6.91 -2.13
C LYS A 10 5.14 -5.92 -1.26
N MET A 11 5.00 -4.68 -1.72
CA MET A 11 4.20 -3.67 -1.03
C MET A 11 2.70 -4.01 -0.95
N CYS A 12 2.20 -4.88 -1.83
CA CYS A 12 0.84 -5.41 -1.86
C CYS A 12 0.84 -6.94 -2.12
N PRO A 13 0.10 -7.76 -1.35
CA PRO A 13 -0.02 -9.20 -1.58
C PRO A 13 -0.66 -9.53 -2.93
N GLU A 14 -0.21 -10.61 -3.57
CA GLU A 14 -0.68 -11.00 -4.92
C GLU A 14 -2.19 -11.23 -4.98
N LYS A 15 -2.74 -11.91 -3.98
CA LYS A 15 -4.19 -12.14 -3.85
C LYS A 15 -4.99 -10.83 -3.79
N GLU A 16 -4.46 -9.81 -3.11
CA GLU A 16 -5.11 -8.50 -3.05
C GLU A 16 -5.03 -7.79 -4.42
N ILE A 17 -3.90 -7.87 -5.11
CA ILE A 17 -3.73 -7.34 -6.47
C ILE A 17 -4.77 -7.95 -7.41
N GLU A 18 -4.89 -9.28 -7.42
CA GLU A 18 -5.84 -10.01 -8.24
C GLU A 18 -7.29 -9.62 -7.93
N THR A 19 -7.63 -9.55 -6.64
CA THR A 19 -8.97 -9.15 -6.19
C THR A 19 -9.30 -7.74 -6.67
N ARG A 20 -8.41 -6.77 -6.47
CA ARG A 20 -8.64 -5.38 -6.88
C ARG A 20 -8.70 -5.22 -8.40
N GLN A 21 -7.90 -5.99 -9.15
CA GLN A 21 -7.97 -6.02 -10.62
C GLN A 21 -9.32 -6.55 -11.11
N ALA A 22 -9.81 -7.63 -10.51
CA ALA A 22 -11.10 -8.25 -10.82
C ALA A 22 -12.28 -7.34 -10.45
N GLU A 23 -12.18 -6.61 -9.34
CA GLU A 23 -13.28 -5.82 -8.78
C GLU A 23 -13.37 -4.37 -9.27
N HIS A 24 -12.41 -3.85 -10.04
CA HIS A 24 -12.53 -2.45 -10.49
C HIS A 24 -11.74 -1.44 -9.65
N LEU A 25 -10.95 -1.90 -8.68
CA LEU A 25 -10.53 -1.10 -7.52
C LEU A 25 -9.06 -0.64 -7.58
N ILE A 26 -8.46 -0.64 -8.77
CA ILE A 26 -7.09 -0.13 -8.98
C ILE A 26 -7.11 1.40 -9.01
N HIS A 27 -6.30 2.05 -8.19
CA HIS A 27 -6.15 3.49 -8.18
C HIS A 27 -5.21 3.96 -9.30
N PRO A 28 -5.37 5.16 -9.89
CA PRO A 28 -4.46 5.66 -10.93
C PRO A 28 -2.97 5.66 -10.53
N LEU A 29 -2.66 5.94 -9.27
CA LEU A 29 -1.28 5.93 -8.75
C LEU A 29 -0.68 4.52 -8.62
N GLU A 30 -1.52 3.49 -8.69
CA GLU A 30 -1.12 2.09 -8.59
C GLU A 30 -0.99 1.42 -9.97
N SER A 31 -1.10 2.20 -11.03
CA SER A 31 -1.07 1.73 -12.41
C SER A 31 0.05 2.40 -13.20
N ALA A 32 0.52 1.71 -14.24
CA ALA A 32 1.33 2.28 -15.31
C ALA A 32 0.62 2.21 -16.67
N ASP A 33 -0.39 1.33 -16.79
CA ASP A 33 -0.99 0.95 -18.07
C ASP A 33 -2.52 0.90 -18.00
N TYR A 34 -3.13 1.03 -19.17
CA TYR A 34 -4.55 0.76 -19.37
C TYR A 34 -4.72 -0.51 -20.21
N ILE A 35 -5.67 -1.35 -19.82
CA ILE A 35 -6.03 -2.56 -20.57
C ILE A 35 -7.47 -2.46 -21.10
N PRO A 36 -7.73 -3.00 -22.30
CA PRO A 36 -9.07 -3.05 -22.83
C PRO A 36 -9.91 -4.04 -22.02
N SER A 37 -11.18 -3.71 -21.84
CA SER A 37 -12.18 -4.53 -21.15
C SER A 37 -13.53 -4.37 -21.81
N HIS A 38 -14.42 -5.33 -21.59
CA HIS A 38 -15.78 -5.31 -22.11
C HIS A 38 -16.78 -4.91 -21.01
N SER A 39 -17.73 -4.06 -21.37
CA SER A 39 -18.95 -3.79 -20.61
C SER A 39 -20.17 -4.16 -21.46
N HIS A 40 -21.34 -4.20 -20.83
CA HIS A 40 -22.62 -4.38 -21.53
C HIS A 40 -22.89 -3.30 -22.60
N THR A 41 -22.21 -2.15 -22.52
CA THR A 41 -22.39 -1.00 -23.41
C THR A 41 -21.27 -0.80 -24.43
N GLY A 42 -20.23 -1.66 -24.43
CA GLY A 42 -19.13 -1.60 -25.40
C GLY A 42 -17.75 -1.91 -24.82
N ARG A 43 -16.70 -1.42 -25.48
CA ARG A 43 -15.32 -1.50 -24.98
C ARG A 43 -15.07 -0.35 -24.00
N ILE A 44 -14.54 -0.69 -22.83
CA ILE A 44 -14.08 0.26 -21.81
C ILE A 44 -12.60 0.00 -21.51
N TRP A 45 -11.90 1.02 -21.02
CA TRP A 45 -10.53 0.90 -20.55
C TRP A 45 -10.50 0.77 -19.03
N ARG A 46 -9.67 -0.12 -18.52
CA ARG A 46 -9.47 -0.34 -17.09
C ARG A 46 -8.01 -0.19 -16.75
N LEU A 47 -7.74 0.29 -15.54
CA LEU A 47 -6.37 0.35 -15.02
C LEU A 47 -5.85 -1.06 -14.79
N LYS A 48 -4.60 -1.29 -15.19
CA LYS A 48 -3.86 -2.51 -14.87
C LYS A 48 -3.01 -2.26 -13.64
N GLY A 49 -3.26 -3.00 -12.57
CA GLY A 49 -2.44 -2.94 -11.35
C GLY A 49 -0.98 -3.21 -11.67
N ASP A 50 -0.11 -2.27 -11.30
CA ASP A 50 1.33 -2.41 -11.38
C ASP A 50 1.85 -2.90 -10.02
N PRO A 51 2.37 -4.14 -9.93
CA PRO A 51 2.86 -4.69 -8.66
C PRO A 51 3.95 -3.85 -7.99
N SER A 52 4.67 -3.00 -8.76
CA SER A 52 5.69 -2.11 -8.22
C SER A 52 5.12 -0.83 -7.59
N LYS A 53 3.84 -0.53 -7.81
CA LYS A 53 3.16 0.68 -7.31
C LYS A 53 2.02 0.38 -6.36
N MET A 54 1.45 -0.82 -6.41
CA MET A 54 0.37 -1.25 -5.55
C MET A 54 0.83 -1.38 -4.10
N VAL A 55 0.03 -0.85 -3.19
CA VAL A 55 0.26 -0.93 -1.74
C VAL A 55 -0.94 -1.59 -1.08
N LYS A 56 -0.70 -2.50 -0.12
CA LYS A 56 -1.76 -3.14 0.67
C LYS A 56 -2.70 -2.09 1.26
N ALA A 57 -3.98 -2.19 0.93
CA ALA A 57 -5.02 -1.31 1.44
C ALA A 57 -5.21 -1.49 2.96
N TYR A 58 -5.50 -0.39 3.65
CA TYR A 58 -5.91 -0.46 5.04
C TYR A 58 -7.30 -1.10 5.13
N LEU A 59 -7.36 -2.28 5.76
CA LEU A 59 -8.63 -2.93 6.09
C LEU A 59 -9.09 -2.41 7.46
N HIS A 60 -10.21 -1.67 7.49
CA HIS A 60 -10.84 -1.30 8.76
C HIS A 60 -11.55 -2.51 9.36
N SER A 61 -11.42 -2.68 10.68
CA SER A 61 -11.95 -3.80 11.47
C SER A 61 -13.47 -3.95 11.33
N GLY A 62 -13.94 -4.71 10.34
CA GLY A 62 -15.37 -4.89 10.09
C GLY A 62 -15.78 -6.10 9.25
N VAL A 63 -14.84 -6.91 8.73
CA VAL A 63 -15.17 -8.14 8.00
C VAL A 63 -14.24 -9.26 8.48
N GLY A 64 -14.86 -10.30 9.04
CA GLY A 64 -14.20 -11.28 9.91
C GLY A 64 -13.16 -12.16 9.23
N LYS A 65 -12.01 -12.27 9.90
CA LYS A 65 -11.37 -13.52 10.37
C LYS A 65 -10.12 -13.12 11.15
N SER A 66 -10.05 -13.49 12.42
CA SER A 66 -8.96 -13.18 13.36
C SER A 66 -7.69 -14.00 13.11
N THR A 67 -7.39 -14.33 11.86
CA THR A 67 -6.22 -15.12 11.46
C THR A 67 -5.59 -14.45 10.25
N PHE A 68 -4.62 -13.57 10.51
CA PHE A 68 -3.80 -13.02 9.44
C PHE A 68 -2.90 -14.14 8.90
N LEU A 69 -2.98 -14.39 7.59
CA LEU A 69 -2.03 -15.26 6.92
C LEU A 69 -0.68 -14.55 6.82
N ALA A 70 0.42 -15.29 7.03
CA ALA A 70 1.78 -14.76 6.88
C ALA A 70 1.97 -14.10 5.51
N GLU A 71 1.41 -14.71 4.46
CA GLU A 71 1.47 -14.25 3.07
C GLU A 71 0.70 -12.94 2.81
N GLU A 72 -0.23 -12.59 3.70
CA GLU A 72 -0.97 -11.32 3.62
C GLU A 72 -0.26 -10.21 4.40
N LEU A 73 0.76 -10.54 5.20
CA LEU A 73 1.52 -9.59 6.00
C LEU A 73 2.89 -9.32 5.38
N ARG A 74 3.30 -8.06 5.40
CA ARG A 74 4.64 -7.63 4.99
C ARG A 74 5.62 -7.85 6.14
N PRO A 75 6.81 -8.42 5.91
CA PRO A 75 7.89 -8.39 6.90
C PRO A 75 8.38 -6.95 7.10
N PHE A 76 9.08 -6.72 8.21
CA PHE A 76 9.53 -5.39 8.62
C PHE A 76 10.28 -4.62 7.51
N ALA A 77 11.22 -5.28 6.81
CA ALA A 77 11.99 -4.64 5.74
C ALA A 77 11.08 -4.05 4.64
N VAL A 78 10.05 -4.80 4.23
CA VAL A 78 9.10 -4.36 3.19
C VAL A 78 8.17 -3.27 3.71
N VAL A 79 7.84 -3.28 5.00
CA VAL A 79 7.08 -2.18 5.61
C VAL A 79 7.88 -0.87 5.54
N VAL A 80 9.18 -0.89 5.85
CA VAL A 80 10.06 0.28 5.72
C VAL A 80 10.09 0.79 4.28
N GLU A 81 10.32 -0.11 3.31
CA GLU A 81 10.32 0.26 1.89
C GLU A 81 8.97 0.84 1.44
N THR A 82 7.86 0.27 1.92
CA THR A 82 6.52 0.77 1.61
C THR A 82 6.31 2.18 2.18
N THR A 83 6.74 2.42 3.41
CA THR A 83 6.64 3.74 4.05
C THR A 83 7.43 4.78 3.27
N ASP A 84 8.67 4.47 2.90
CA ASP A 84 9.50 5.34 2.07
C ASP A 84 8.87 5.63 0.70
N TYR A 85 8.28 4.60 0.07
CA TYR A 85 7.58 4.74 -1.20
C TYR A 85 6.37 5.69 -1.08
N LEU A 86 5.49 5.47 -0.11
CA LEU A 86 4.28 6.29 0.07
C LEU A 86 4.63 7.75 0.32
N LEU A 87 5.63 8.00 1.17
CA LEU A 87 6.07 9.35 1.49
C LEU A 87 6.66 10.05 0.25
N LYS A 88 7.54 9.37 -0.50
CA LYS A 88 8.08 9.90 -1.76
C LYS A 88 7.00 10.14 -2.81
N GLN A 89 6.02 9.23 -2.92
CA GLN A 89 4.90 9.38 -3.84
C GLN A 89 4.16 10.70 -3.56
N ASP A 90 3.78 10.94 -2.31
CA ASP A 90 3.05 12.15 -1.94
C ASP A 90 3.89 13.42 -2.12
N MET A 91 5.19 13.37 -1.81
CA MET A 91 6.11 14.47 -2.08
C MET A 91 6.15 14.85 -3.56
N ILE A 92 6.22 13.85 -4.46
CA ILE A 92 6.31 14.08 -5.91
C ILE A 92 4.97 14.59 -6.45
N VAL A 93 3.86 13.95 -6.05
CA VAL A 93 2.53 14.29 -6.56
C VAL A 93 2.08 15.66 -6.08
N GLN A 94 2.31 15.99 -4.80
CA GLN A 94 1.87 17.26 -4.20
C GLN A 94 2.93 18.36 -4.30
N GLN A 95 4.15 18.03 -4.73
CA GLN A 95 5.28 18.96 -4.86
C GLN A 95 5.59 19.72 -3.57
N PHE A 96 5.68 18.99 -2.45
CA PHE A 96 5.97 19.62 -1.17
C PHE A 96 7.39 20.21 -1.13
N PRO A 97 7.58 21.43 -0.58
CA PRO A 97 8.89 21.94 -0.26
C PRO A 97 9.54 21.10 0.85
N ALA A 98 10.87 21.03 0.84
CA ALA A 98 11.64 20.22 1.80
C ALA A 98 11.32 20.54 3.28
N SER A 99 10.95 21.78 3.60
CA SER A 99 10.59 22.19 4.96
C SER A 99 9.37 21.46 5.52
N GLN A 100 8.33 21.27 4.72
CA GLN A 100 7.11 20.57 5.15
C GLN A 100 7.36 19.07 5.36
N TRP A 101 8.23 18.48 4.55
CA TRP A 101 8.65 17.09 4.70
C TRP A 101 9.44 16.86 5.99
N ILE A 102 10.37 17.76 6.31
CA ILE A 102 11.15 17.71 7.54
C ILE A 102 10.21 17.73 8.77
N GLU A 103 9.15 18.54 8.75
CA GLU A 103 8.18 18.60 9.84
C GLU A 103 7.47 17.24 10.07
N ILE A 104 7.12 16.51 9.00
CA ILE A 104 6.53 15.18 9.11
C ILE A 104 7.51 14.20 9.74
N LEU A 105 8.76 14.18 9.24
CA LEU A 105 9.80 13.29 9.75
C LEU A 105 10.14 13.57 11.21
N GLU A 106 10.26 14.84 11.60
CA GLU A 106 10.51 15.24 12.98
C GLU A 106 9.44 14.71 13.93
N ARG A 107 8.17 14.82 13.54
CA ARG A 107 7.05 14.29 14.33
C ARG A 107 7.07 12.77 14.45
N MET A 108 7.44 12.05 13.39
CA MET A 108 7.60 10.59 13.43
C MET A 108 8.73 10.20 14.37
N LEU A 109 9.90 10.85 14.26
CA LEU A 109 11.04 10.59 15.14
C LEU A 109 10.69 10.83 16.61
N LEU A 110 10.05 11.96 16.92
CA LEU A 110 9.61 12.28 18.28
C LEU A 110 8.65 11.22 18.84
N PHE A 111 7.70 10.76 18.02
CA PHE A 111 6.80 9.67 18.41
C PHE A 111 7.57 8.38 18.73
N TYR A 112 8.53 7.98 17.89
CA TYR A 112 9.32 6.77 18.12
C TYR A 112 10.26 6.89 19.33
N PHE A 113 10.88 8.05 19.55
CA PHE A 113 11.65 8.31 20.76
C PHE A 113 10.79 8.17 22.02
N TYR A 114 9.61 8.80 22.02
CA TYR A 114 8.66 8.67 23.14
C TYR A 114 8.21 7.22 23.36
N ALA A 115 7.86 6.51 22.28
CA ALA A 115 7.44 5.12 22.34
C ALA A 115 8.56 4.18 22.84
N SER A 116 9.83 4.48 22.54
CA SER A 116 10.98 3.69 23.00
C SER A 116 11.33 3.89 24.49
N TYR A 117 10.92 5.02 25.07
CA TYR A 117 11.18 5.34 26.47
C TYR A 117 10.14 4.71 27.43
N ARG A 118 9.00 4.27 26.89
CA ARG A 118 7.87 3.71 27.66
C ARG A 118 7.83 2.18 27.57
#